data_AF-A0A933WAK1-F1
#
_entry.id   AF-A0A933WAK1-F1
#
_cell.length_a   1.000
_cell.length_b   1.000
_cell.length_c   1.000
_cell.angle_alpha   90.00
_cell.angle_beta   90.00
_cell.angle_gamma   90.00
#
_symmetry.space_group_name_H-M   'P 1'
#
loop_
_entity.id
_entity.type
_entity.pdbx_description
1 polymer ?
#
loop_
_entity_poly.entity_id
_entity_poly.type
_entity_poly.pdbx_seq_one_letter_code
_entity_poly.pdbx_strand_id
1 'polypeptide(L)'
;MYYWYFKLFNNIKSEHEAEELARLELESLFGNVEPIYNFVDKLKDEPLSKFINSSIRVQDFIIHELPYGKIQGYFGISDKGRNLSNLVKRLAYTREIYVIVNSNKLPDHLADELFPEGILGKNFHYFKIKTSVCCRFITHQYFIEKSEYISKLSRNEKEVEKNVETLFSHLINDIYRIPASSTLSIGKRLQDYFAIREETSLYLTHYFHPYKGKFHPKMVRALLNYIYPQDTGVVLDNFAGSGTLLVEAALMGLDSVGVEINPLSVLMSNVKCKSLLFELEQLKTEVNNYFEKVSDTLLAYQNIKRKQLTFPQEDNLDFNKVLQKSANLSSKLKNYLGRKDEIIPEVLVCKELLKEVKNENIRNFLLLALSGTISDVARRTSEQFLDVFQDRVKNLYLRIFLFKKLNEVLKINLGHSKTYVGDTRNMKSLINSDYIDGIVNSPPYSVALDYIKNDFPQLVLLELQDSLEKLEMDMMGNPKVNYDKKSLFEKIKEGTNPLTTSTIASQIVKYLLSNGRQQAGLRSFKFFIDMNESLKEMYRVMKKGSKCAIVIGNNHFMVGNKYIEVPNDKVILELAEKLGFVLDKFIGRELHKSSEGNIRKETILILKKE
;
A
#
# COMPACT_ATOMS: atom_id res chain seq x y z
N MET A 1 8.51 -21.45 -30.72
CA MET A 1 7.30 -20.78 -30.22
C MET A 1 6.99 -21.23 -28.80
N TYR A 2 6.71 -20.26 -27.94
CA TYR A 2 6.29 -20.43 -26.56
C TYR A 2 4.86 -19.91 -26.45
N TYR A 3 4.00 -20.69 -25.81
CA TYR A 3 2.59 -20.38 -25.61
C TYR A 3 2.36 -20.06 -24.14
N TRP A 4 1.89 -18.85 -23.86
CA TRP A 4 1.80 -18.29 -22.52
C TRP A 4 0.34 -18.13 -22.13
N TYR A 5 -0.03 -18.67 -20.97
CA TYR A 5 -1.37 -18.54 -20.41
C TYR A 5 -1.27 -17.91 -19.02
N PHE A 6 -1.80 -16.71 -18.88
CA PHE A 6 -1.80 -15.94 -17.64
C PHE A 6 -3.17 -16.11 -16.98
N LYS A 7 -3.24 -16.94 -15.94
CA LYS A 7 -4.46 -17.17 -15.17
C LYS A 7 -4.61 -16.10 -14.10
N LEU A 8 -5.72 -15.37 -14.11
CA LEU A 8 -5.96 -14.31 -13.13
C LEU A 8 -6.28 -14.87 -11.74
N PHE A 9 -6.26 -14.00 -10.73
CA PHE A 9 -6.75 -14.32 -9.39
C PHE A 9 -8.26 -14.56 -9.37
N ASN A 10 -8.71 -15.45 -8.48
CA ASN A 10 -10.12 -15.78 -8.29
C ASN A 10 -10.91 -14.81 -7.42
N ASN A 11 -10.23 -13.86 -6.79
CA ASN A 11 -10.77 -12.91 -5.83
C ASN A 11 -10.75 -11.46 -6.33
N ILE A 12 -10.55 -11.22 -7.63
CA ILE A 12 -10.62 -9.87 -8.21
C ILE A 12 -12.09 -9.40 -8.12
N LYS A 13 -12.34 -8.34 -7.34
CA LYS A 13 -13.72 -7.89 -7.05
C LYS A 13 -14.35 -7.06 -8.16
N SER A 14 -13.54 -6.41 -8.98
CA SER A 14 -13.97 -5.41 -9.96
C SER A 14 -13.66 -5.90 -11.37
N GLU A 15 -14.68 -5.99 -12.23
CA GLU A 15 -14.53 -6.37 -13.63
C GLU A 15 -13.53 -5.46 -14.34
N HIS A 16 -13.57 -4.17 -14.07
CA HIS A 16 -12.61 -3.19 -14.57
C HIS A 16 -11.15 -3.50 -14.21
N GLU A 17 -10.88 -4.08 -13.04
CA GLU A 17 -9.51 -4.46 -12.66
C GLU A 17 -9.04 -5.69 -13.45
N ALA A 18 -9.95 -6.65 -13.70
CA ALA A 18 -9.66 -7.85 -14.47
C ALA A 18 -9.54 -7.58 -15.99
N GLU A 19 -10.35 -6.68 -16.54
CA GLU A 19 -10.39 -6.40 -17.99
C GLU A 19 -9.41 -5.31 -18.43
N GLU A 20 -9.23 -4.27 -17.60
CA GLU A 20 -8.42 -3.12 -17.98
C GLU A 20 -7.05 -3.13 -17.30
N LEU A 21 -6.98 -3.13 -15.97
CA LEU A 21 -5.68 -3.04 -15.28
C LEU A 21 -4.80 -4.29 -15.50
N ALA A 22 -5.37 -5.49 -15.42
CA ALA A 22 -4.64 -6.73 -15.68
C ALA A 22 -4.11 -6.80 -17.12
N ARG A 23 -4.89 -6.33 -18.10
CA ARG A 23 -4.46 -6.25 -19.49
C ARG A 23 -3.34 -5.22 -19.66
N LEU A 24 -3.49 -4.03 -19.08
CA LEU A 24 -2.50 -2.95 -19.16
C LEU A 24 -1.13 -3.36 -18.60
N GLU A 25 -1.08 -4.01 -17.44
CA GLU A 25 0.20 -4.48 -16.89
C GLU A 25 0.84 -5.58 -17.75
N LEU A 26 0.05 -6.49 -18.31
CA LEU A 26 0.55 -7.57 -19.16
C LEU A 26 1.03 -7.05 -20.51
N GLU A 27 0.27 -6.15 -21.16
CA GLU A 27 0.69 -5.51 -22.41
C GLU A 27 2.00 -4.74 -22.24
N SER A 28 2.20 -4.11 -21.08
CA SER A 28 3.42 -3.36 -20.75
C SER A 28 4.63 -4.27 -20.49
N LEU A 29 4.46 -5.34 -19.70
CA LEU A 29 5.58 -6.20 -19.27
C LEU A 29 5.89 -7.36 -20.24
N PHE A 30 4.87 -7.86 -20.95
CA PHE A 30 4.98 -9.02 -21.82
C PHE A 30 4.82 -8.65 -23.30
N GLY A 31 3.89 -7.74 -23.62
CA GLY A 31 3.51 -7.39 -24.99
C GLY A 31 2.10 -7.89 -25.31
N ASN A 32 1.80 -8.06 -26.60
CA ASN A 32 0.44 -8.38 -27.05
C ASN A 32 -0.12 -9.64 -26.38
N VAL A 33 -1.32 -9.51 -25.82
CA VAL A 33 -2.08 -10.61 -25.22
C VAL A 33 -3.55 -10.54 -25.66
N GLU A 34 -4.19 -11.71 -25.72
CA GLU A 34 -5.61 -11.87 -26.01
C GLU A 34 -6.37 -12.34 -24.76
N PRO A 35 -7.60 -11.88 -24.54
CA PRO A 35 -8.40 -12.32 -23.40
C PRO A 35 -8.77 -13.80 -23.51
N ILE A 36 -8.67 -14.52 -22.40
CA ILE A 36 -9.23 -15.86 -22.22
C ILE A 36 -10.53 -15.70 -21.46
N TYR A 37 -11.66 -15.82 -22.16
CA TYR A 37 -12.98 -15.80 -21.53
C TYR A 37 -13.24 -17.08 -20.71
N ASN A 38 -12.75 -18.22 -21.20
CA ASN A 38 -12.92 -19.51 -20.54
C ASN A 38 -11.72 -20.42 -20.80
N PHE A 39 -11.06 -20.87 -19.73
CA PHE A 39 -9.95 -21.82 -19.82
C PHE A 39 -10.38 -23.19 -20.32
N VAL A 40 -11.64 -23.59 -20.12
CA VAL A 40 -12.18 -24.87 -20.63
C VAL A 40 -12.12 -24.92 -22.16
N ASP A 41 -12.31 -23.79 -22.84
CA ASP A 41 -12.22 -23.76 -24.30
C ASP A 41 -10.77 -23.87 -24.77
N LYS A 42 -9.85 -23.15 -24.13
CA LYS A 42 -8.40 -23.26 -24.42
C LYS A 42 -7.82 -24.64 -24.15
N LEU A 43 -8.40 -25.42 -23.23
CA LEU A 43 -7.96 -26.78 -22.93
C LEU A 43 -8.22 -27.77 -24.07
N LYS A 44 -9.18 -27.49 -24.96
CA LYS A 44 -9.48 -28.37 -26.11
C LYS A 44 -8.45 -28.22 -27.23
N ASP A 45 -7.79 -27.07 -27.28
CA ASP A 45 -6.88 -26.71 -28.37
C ASP A 45 -5.43 -27.07 -28.06
N GLU A 46 -4.66 -27.36 -29.11
CA GLU A 46 -3.21 -27.45 -28.97
C GLU A 46 -2.60 -26.05 -28.66
N PRO A 47 -1.56 -25.98 -27.81
CA PRO A 47 -0.82 -27.11 -27.25
C PRO A 47 -1.29 -27.60 -25.87
N LEU A 48 -2.32 -27.00 -25.26
CA LEU A 48 -2.79 -27.38 -23.91
C LEU A 48 -3.38 -28.80 -23.88
N SER A 49 -4.15 -29.17 -24.91
CA SER A 49 -4.82 -30.47 -25.00
C SER A 49 -3.88 -31.68 -24.89
N LYS A 50 -2.58 -31.51 -25.20
CA LYS A 50 -1.54 -32.55 -25.03
C LYS A 50 -1.34 -32.99 -23.59
N PHE A 51 -1.65 -32.13 -22.63
CA PHE A 51 -1.42 -32.35 -21.19
C PHE A 51 -2.71 -32.74 -20.44
N ILE A 52 -3.72 -33.22 -21.16
CA ILE A 52 -5.01 -33.65 -20.62
C ILE A 52 -5.21 -35.13 -20.95
N ASN A 53 -4.58 -36.00 -20.18
CA ASN A 53 -4.72 -37.45 -20.32
C ASN A 53 -4.71 -38.14 -18.94
N SER A 54 -4.67 -39.47 -18.92
CA SER A 54 -4.67 -40.23 -17.66
C SER A 54 -3.39 -40.07 -16.84
N SER A 55 -2.26 -39.77 -17.49
CA SER A 55 -0.95 -39.61 -16.83
C SER A 55 -0.62 -38.18 -16.44
N ILE A 56 -1.09 -37.19 -17.22
CA ILE A 56 -0.89 -35.77 -16.95
C ILE A 56 -2.24 -35.08 -16.94
N ARG A 57 -2.53 -34.38 -15.85
CA ARG A 57 -3.81 -33.74 -15.60
C ARG A 57 -3.67 -32.24 -15.35
N VAL A 58 -3.11 -31.50 -16.32
CA VAL A 58 -2.94 -30.03 -16.20
C VAL A 58 -4.29 -29.32 -15.97
N GLN A 59 -5.37 -29.88 -16.51
CA GLN A 59 -6.73 -29.38 -16.28
C GLN A 59 -7.06 -29.26 -14.79
N ASP A 60 -6.59 -30.18 -13.93
CA ASP A 60 -6.92 -30.16 -12.51
C ASP A 60 -6.36 -28.93 -11.78
N PHE A 61 -5.25 -28.36 -12.28
CA PHE A 61 -4.63 -27.16 -11.73
C PHE A 61 -5.20 -25.88 -12.36
N ILE A 62 -5.32 -25.86 -13.68
CA ILE A 62 -5.74 -24.63 -14.39
C ILE A 62 -7.19 -24.27 -14.07
N ILE A 63 -8.07 -25.28 -13.90
CA ILE A 63 -9.48 -25.06 -13.55
C ILE A 63 -9.72 -24.94 -12.04
N HIS A 64 -8.72 -25.23 -11.20
CA HIS A 64 -8.84 -25.03 -9.78
C HIS A 64 -8.92 -23.54 -9.48
N GLU A 65 -9.97 -23.10 -8.78
CA GLU A 65 -10.15 -21.70 -8.43
C GLU A 65 -10.07 -20.75 -9.65
N LEU A 66 -10.90 -21.01 -10.66
CA LEU A 66 -11.05 -20.09 -11.78
C LEU A 66 -11.56 -18.71 -11.33
N PRO A 67 -11.12 -17.64 -12.01
CA PRO A 67 -11.70 -16.31 -11.83
C PRO A 67 -13.17 -16.24 -12.18
N TYR A 68 -13.88 -15.41 -11.41
CA TYR A 68 -15.23 -14.98 -11.76
C TYR A 68 -15.17 -13.74 -12.65
N GLY A 69 -16.23 -13.56 -13.42
CA GLY A 69 -16.33 -12.48 -14.39
C GLY A 69 -16.14 -12.98 -15.81
N LYS A 70 -16.12 -12.04 -16.74
CA LYS A 70 -16.07 -12.32 -18.18
C LYS A 70 -14.72 -12.87 -18.63
N ILE A 71 -13.62 -12.41 -18.01
CA ILE A 71 -12.25 -12.80 -18.36
C ILE A 71 -11.64 -13.64 -17.24
N GLN A 72 -11.14 -14.82 -17.59
CA GLN A 72 -10.43 -15.72 -16.67
C GLN A 72 -8.91 -15.60 -16.75
N GLY A 73 -8.40 -15.06 -17.85
CA GLY A 73 -6.97 -15.02 -18.12
C GLY A 73 -6.63 -14.25 -19.37
N TYR A 74 -5.35 -14.31 -19.72
CA TYR A 74 -4.83 -13.79 -20.98
C TYR A 74 -3.92 -14.82 -21.65
N PHE A 75 -3.86 -14.78 -22.97
CA PHE A 75 -3.06 -15.67 -23.79
C PHE A 75 -2.07 -14.85 -24.61
N GLY A 76 -0.83 -15.33 -24.73
CA GLY A 76 0.20 -14.70 -25.56
C GLY A 76 1.09 -15.71 -26.23
N ILE A 77 1.77 -15.30 -27.30
CA ILE A 77 2.74 -16.11 -28.04
C ILE A 77 4.06 -15.34 -28.16
N SER A 78 5.18 -16.04 -28.03
CA SER A 78 6.50 -15.48 -28.34
C SER A 78 7.37 -16.48 -29.10
N ASP A 79 8.26 -15.96 -29.96
CA ASP A 79 9.16 -16.80 -30.75
C ASP A 79 10.31 -17.38 -29.92
N LYS A 80 10.73 -16.65 -28.88
CA LYS A 80 11.81 -17.02 -27.97
C LYS A 80 11.29 -17.14 -26.53
N GLY A 81 11.96 -18.00 -25.76
CA GLY A 81 11.82 -18.04 -24.32
C GLY A 81 12.25 -16.71 -23.74
N ARG A 82 11.64 -16.34 -22.62
CA ARG A 82 11.99 -15.14 -21.87
C ARG A 82 12.14 -15.52 -20.42
N ASN A 83 13.10 -14.90 -19.75
CA ASN A 83 13.20 -15.00 -18.31
C ASN A 83 11.93 -14.38 -17.68
N LEU A 84 11.20 -15.21 -16.96
CA LEU A 84 9.94 -14.91 -16.28
C LEU A 84 10.13 -14.29 -14.91
N SER A 85 11.34 -14.27 -14.34
CA SER A 85 11.60 -13.73 -13.00
C SER A 85 10.93 -12.38 -12.82
N ASN A 86 11.05 -11.49 -13.82
CA ASN A 86 10.43 -10.18 -13.74
C ASN A 86 8.89 -10.23 -13.76
N LEU A 87 8.29 -11.03 -14.64
CA LEU A 87 6.82 -11.18 -14.71
C LEU A 87 6.26 -11.81 -13.42
N VAL A 88 6.89 -12.88 -12.92
CA VAL A 88 6.51 -13.57 -11.68
C VAL A 88 6.62 -12.63 -10.47
N LYS A 89 7.65 -11.78 -10.44
CA LYS A 89 7.86 -10.79 -9.39
C LYS A 89 6.86 -9.63 -9.45
N ARG A 90 6.47 -9.18 -10.64
CA ARG A 90 5.78 -7.89 -10.83
C ARG A 90 4.28 -7.96 -11.01
N LEU A 91 3.74 -8.99 -11.65
CA LEU A 91 2.30 -9.03 -11.99
C LEU A 91 1.41 -8.98 -10.74
N ALA A 92 0.40 -8.11 -10.77
CA ALA A 92 -0.53 -7.89 -9.67
C ALA A 92 -1.78 -8.77 -9.76
N TYR A 93 -2.31 -8.97 -10.97
CA TYR A 93 -3.60 -9.63 -11.19
C TYR A 93 -3.49 -11.04 -11.75
N THR A 94 -2.30 -11.43 -12.20
CA THR A 94 -2.02 -12.80 -12.63
C THR A 94 -1.57 -13.63 -11.43
N ARG A 95 -2.25 -14.75 -11.19
CA ARG A 95 -1.94 -15.70 -10.12
C ARG A 95 -0.95 -16.76 -10.59
N GLU A 96 -1.17 -17.30 -11.79
CA GLU A 96 -0.37 -18.39 -12.33
C GLU A 96 -0.05 -18.14 -13.80
N ILE A 97 1.14 -18.56 -14.21
CA ILE A 97 1.58 -18.48 -15.61
C ILE A 97 1.85 -19.91 -16.07
N TYR A 98 1.28 -20.30 -17.20
CA TYR A 98 1.60 -21.57 -17.87
C TYR A 98 2.34 -21.27 -19.16
N VAL A 99 3.46 -21.95 -19.37
CA VAL A 99 4.30 -21.80 -20.55
C VAL A 99 4.46 -23.16 -21.19
N ILE A 100 3.99 -23.28 -22.42
CA ILE A 100 4.08 -24.52 -23.19
C ILE A 100 5.04 -24.32 -24.35
N VAL A 101 5.98 -25.25 -24.48
CA VAL A 101 6.98 -25.24 -25.56
C VAL A 101 7.22 -26.66 -26.05
N ASN A 102 7.50 -26.77 -27.35
CA ASN A 102 8.03 -27.98 -27.94
C ASN A 102 9.57 -27.89 -27.91
N SER A 103 10.21 -28.69 -27.06
CA SER A 103 11.66 -28.65 -26.82
C SER A 103 12.19 -30.04 -26.48
N ASN A 104 13.34 -30.37 -27.06
CA ASN A 104 14.08 -31.58 -26.71
C ASN A 104 14.95 -31.40 -25.44
N LYS A 105 15.04 -30.18 -24.89
CA LYS A 105 15.77 -29.92 -23.65
C LYS A 105 15.16 -30.71 -22.49
N LEU A 106 15.99 -31.06 -21.51
CA LEU A 106 15.48 -31.55 -20.23
C LEU A 106 14.67 -30.42 -19.55
N PRO A 107 13.54 -30.73 -18.90
CA PRO A 107 12.70 -29.73 -18.26
C PRO A 107 13.45 -28.86 -17.24
N ASP A 108 14.39 -29.44 -16.51
CA ASP A 108 15.16 -28.71 -15.50
C ASP A 108 16.00 -27.59 -16.15
N HIS A 109 16.67 -27.87 -17.27
CA HIS A 109 17.38 -26.83 -18.04
C HIS A 109 16.45 -25.76 -18.61
N LEU A 110 15.24 -26.14 -19.02
CA LEU A 110 14.25 -25.19 -19.50
C LEU A 110 13.72 -24.32 -18.35
N ALA A 111 13.57 -24.90 -17.16
CA ALA A 111 13.17 -24.19 -15.96
C ALA A 111 14.24 -23.19 -15.53
N ASP A 112 15.52 -23.57 -15.55
CA ASP A 112 16.64 -22.66 -15.26
C ASP A 112 16.71 -21.49 -16.25
N GLU A 113 16.40 -21.74 -17.53
CA GLU A 113 16.34 -20.70 -18.56
C GLU A 113 15.14 -19.76 -18.37
N LEU A 114 13.96 -20.32 -18.06
CA LEU A 114 12.72 -19.56 -17.94
C LEU A 114 12.58 -18.87 -16.60
N PHE A 115 13.01 -19.47 -15.49
CA PHE A 115 12.84 -18.94 -14.14
C PHE A 115 14.00 -19.38 -13.23
N PRO A 116 15.20 -18.80 -13.42
CA PRO A 116 16.42 -19.20 -12.68
C PRO A 116 16.32 -19.00 -11.17
N GLU A 117 15.45 -18.10 -10.71
CA GLU A 117 15.21 -17.83 -9.29
C GLU A 117 14.14 -18.77 -8.68
N GLY A 118 13.51 -19.60 -9.51
CA GLY A 118 12.46 -20.52 -9.11
C GLY A 118 12.97 -21.72 -8.32
N ILE A 119 12.13 -22.23 -7.43
CA ILE A 119 12.36 -23.46 -6.69
C ILE A 119 11.28 -24.47 -7.08
N LEU A 120 11.72 -25.55 -7.74
CA LEU A 120 10.86 -26.65 -8.15
C LEU A 120 10.11 -27.23 -6.93
N GLY A 121 8.80 -27.38 -7.05
CA GLY A 121 7.96 -27.90 -5.98
C GLY A 121 7.53 -26.85 -4.94
N LYS A 122 7.91 -25.57 -5.11
CA LYS A 122 7.45 -24.47 -4.24
C LYS A 122 6.70 -23.38 -5.00
N ASN A 123 7.38 -22.65 -5.87
CA ASN A 123 6.79 -21.57 -6.69
C ASN A 123 6.75 -21.91 -8.18
N PHE A 124 7.23 -23.10 -8.57
CA PHE A 124 7.22 -23.60 -9.93
C PHE A 124 7.09 -25.12 -9.99
N HIS A 125 6.43 -25.63 -11.03
CA HIS A 125 6.34 -27.05 -11.38
C HIS A 125 6.25 -27.27 -12.90
N TYR A 126 6.55 -28.46 -13.41
CA TYR A 126 6.42 -28.76 -14.84
C TYR A 126 5.80 -30.13 -15.11
N PHE A 127 5.29 -30.27 -16.34
CA PHE A 127 4.78 -31.52 -16.90
C PHE A 127 5.46 -31.77 -18.25
N LYS A 128 5.88 -33.00 -18.55
CA LYS A 128 6.51 -33.36 -19.82
C LYS A 128 5.78 -34.52 -20.49
N ILE A 129 5.47 -34.35 -21.77
CA ILE A 129 4.96 -35.41 -22.64
C ILE A 129 5.72 -35.41 -23.97
N LYS A 130 6.44 -36.50 -24.27
CA LYS A 130 7.32 -36.59 -25.45
C LYS A 130 8.28 -35.37 -25.51
N THR A 131 8.15 -34.53 -26.54
CA THR A 131 8.93 -33.31 -26.75
C THR A 131 8.22 -32.04 -26.27
N SER A 132 7.00 -32.14 -25.72
CA SER A 132 6.25 -31.00 -25.20
C SER A 132 6.43 -30.86 -23.70
N VAL A 133 6.75 -29.66 -23.23
CA VAL A 133 6.89 -29.32 -21.81
C VAL A 133 5.90 -28.21 -21.47
N CYS A 134 5.16 -28.37 -20.38
CA CYS A 134 4.28 -27.37 -19.79
C CYS A 134 4.84 -26.97 -18.42
N CYS A 135 5.34 -25.75 -18.33
CA CYS A 135 5.89 -25.12 -17.14
C CYS A 135 4.79 -24.28 -16.46
N ARG A 136 4.55 -24.47 -15.16
CA ARG A 136 3.55 -23.72 -14.36
C ARG A 136 4.24 -22.95 -13.25
N PHE A 137 4.07 -21.63 -13.24
CA PHE A 137 4.68 -20.69 -12.30
C PHE A 137 3.60 -20.03 -11.45
N ILE A 138 3.88 -19.81 -10.17
CA ILE A 138 3.00 -19.08 -9.25
C ILE A 138 3.63 -17.70 -8.99
N THR A 139 2.86 -16.63 -9.18
CA THR A 139 3.37 -15.26 -9.01
C THR A 139 3.65 -14.92 -7.55
N HIS A 140 4.60 -14.01 -7.30
CA HIS A 140 4.93 -13.57 -5.94
C HIS A 140 3.71 -12.97 -5.22
N GLN A 141 2.85 -12.29 -5.96
CA GLN A 141 1.63 -11.68 -5.43
C GLN A 141 0.75 -12.69 -4.69
N TYR A 142 0.68 -13.95 -5.15
CA TYR A 142 -0.12 -14.98 -4.49
C TYR A 142 0.39 -15.22 -3.06
N PHE A 143 1.69 -15.44 -2.92
CA PHE A 143 2.31 -15.70 -1.62
C PHE A 143 2.24 -14.50 -0.68
N ILE A 144 2.47 -13.31 -1.24
CA ILE A 144 2.41 -12.04 -0.51
C ILE A 144 0.99 -11.80 0.05
N GLU A 145 -0.07 -12.01 -0.73
CA GLU A 145 -1.45 -11.81 -0.24
C GLU A 145 -1.86 -12.82 0.81
N LYS A 146 -1.45 -14.09 0.65
CA LYS A 146 -1.77 -15.14 1.61
C LYS A 146 -0.98 -15.00 2.92
N SER A 147 0.07 -14.17 2.94
CA SER A 147 0.80 -13.82 4.16
C SER A 147 -0.11 -13.22 5.24
N GLU A 148 -1.22 -12.58 4.86
CA GLU A 148 -2.17 -12.00 5.83
C GLU A 148 -2.85 -13.09 6.67
N TYR A 149 -3.21 -14.22 6.07
CA TYR A 149 -3.84 -15.32 6.80
C TYR A 149 -2.85 -16.03 7.72
N ILE A 150 -1.59 -16.17 7.28
CA ILE A 150 -0.52 -16.66 8.15
C ILE A 150 -0.36 -15.74 9.35
N SER A 151 -0.31 -14.42 9.12
CA SER A 151 -0.19 -13.42 10.20
C SER A 151 -1.35 -13.49 11.20
N LYS A 152 -2.58 -13.76 10.74
CA LYS A 152 -3.77 -13.91 11.61
C LYS A 152 -3.72 -15.17 12.48
N LEU A 153 -3.11 -16.25 11.97
CA LEU A 153 -3.16 -17.58 12.59
C LEU A 153 -1.88 -17.99 13.32
N SER A 154 -0.79 -17.26 13.14
CA SER A 154 0.47 -17.51 13.85
C SER A 154 0.61 -16.63 15.10
N ARG A 155 1.20 -17.18 16.16
CA ARG A 155 1.47 -16.50 17.44
C ARG A 155 2.95 -16.50 17.83
N ASN A 156 3.77 -17.23 17.09
CA ASN A 156 5.21 -17.40 17.30
C ASN A 156 5.91 -17.80 15.99
N GLU A 157 7.24 -17.79 15.97
CA GLU A 157 8.07 -18.11 14.79
C GLU A 157 7.81 -19.52 14.25
N LYS A 158 7.74 -20.52 15.13
CA LYS A 158 7.51 -21.93 14.74
C LYS A 158 6.21 -22.11 13.96
N GLU A 159 5.14 -21.44 14.39
CA GLU A 159 3.87 -21.44 13.67
C GLU A 159 3.97 -20.69 12.33
N VAL A 160 4.73 -19.59 12.26
CA VAL A 160 4.97 -18.90 10.99
C VAL A 160 5.69 -19.83 10.00
N GLU A 161 6.78 -20.48 10.40
CA GLU A 161 7.54 -21.41 9.54
C GLU A 161 6.67 -22.54 9.00
N LYS A 162 5.92 -23.20 9.89
CA LYS A 162 4.99 -24.26 9.52
C LYS A 162 3.93 -23.78 8.51
N ASN A 163 3.37 -22.60 8.75
CA ASN A 163 2.31 -22.04 7.91
C ASN A 163 2.84 -21.56 6.55
N VAL A 164 4.09 -21.07 6.49
CA VAL A 164 4.79 -20.73 5.24
C VAL A 164 5.04 -21.98 4.39
N GLU A 165 5.53 -23.06 4.99
CA GLU A 165 5.75 -24.32 4.25
C GLU A 165 4.42 -24.90 3.73
N THR A 166 3.35 -24.78 4.54
CA THR A 166 1.98 -25.13 4.11
C THR A 166 1.54 -24.31 2.91
N LEU A 167 1.83 -23.00 2.88
CA LEU A 167 1.46 -22.11 1.77
C LEU A 167 2.18 -22.51 0.47
N PHE A 168 3.48 -22.81 0.51
CA PHE A 168 4.22 -23.26 -0.68
C PHE A 168 3.76 -24.63 -1.17
N SER A 169 3.42 -25.54 -0.26
CA SER A 169 2.89 -26.85 -0.63
C SER A 169 1.47 -26.79 -1.22
N HIS A 170 0.65 -25.83 -0.79
CA HIS A 170 -0.80 -25.81 -1.05
C HIS A 170 -1.16 -25.82 -2.54
N LEU A 171 -0.48 -25.06 -3.39
CA LEU A 171 -0.80 -25.03 -4.83
C LEU A 171 0.02 -26.01 -5.67
N ILE A 172 1.06 -26.63 -5.09
CA ILE A 172 1.94 -27.55 -5.80
C ILE A 172 1.48 -28.99 -5.59
N ASN A 173 1.32 -29.39 -4.33
CA ASN A 173 1.14 -30.78 -3.94
C ASN A 173 -0.33 -31.16 -3.70
N ASP A 174 -1.17 -30.18 -3.37
CA ASP A 174 -2.56 -30.41 -2.99
C ASP A 174 -3.52 -29.79 -3.99
N ILE A 175 -4.47 -30.58 -4.50
CA ILE A 175 -5.73 -30.02 -5.03
C ILE A 175 -6.70 -30.00 -3.85
N TYR A 176 -6.54 -28.99 -3.00
CA TYR A 176 -7.27 -28.91 -1.74
C TYR A 176 -8.77 -28.79 -1.97
N ARG A 177 -9.56 -29.68 -1.34
CA ARG A 177 -11.02 -29.58 -1.30
C ARG A 177 -11.41 -29.08 0.08
N ILE A 178 -12.14 -27.96 0.12
CA ILE A 178 -12.73 -27.45 1.37
C ILE A 178 -13.64 -28.56 1.93
N PRO A 179 -13.40 -29.06 3.16
CA PRO A 179 -14.15 -30.18 3.71
C PRO A 179 -15.64 -29.82 3.88
N ALA A 180 -16.54 -30.73 3.47
CA ALA A 180 -17.98 -30.49 3.35
C ALA A 180 -18.79 -30.59 4.67
N SER A 181 -18.15 -30.65 5.85
CA SER A 181 -18.92 -30.94 7.07
C SER A 181 -19.77 -29.75 7.51
N SER A 182 -21.06 -30.03 7.76
CA SER A 182 -22.07 -29.09 8.26
C SER A 182 -21.77 -28.51 9.65
N THR A 183 -20.72 -29.01 10.31
CA THR A 183 -20.25 -28.61 11.65
C THR A 183 -18.92 -27.87 11.65
N LEU A 184 -18.25 -27.72 10.50
CA LEU A 184 -17.06 -26.90 10.38
C LEU A 184 -17.47 -25.46 10.06
N SER A 185 -17.31 -24.57 11.02
CA SER A 185 -17.27 -23.14 10.70
C SER A 185 -16.13 -22.90 9.71
N ILE A 186 -16.44 -22.39 8.53
CA ILE A 186 -15.46 -21.94 7.52
C ILE A 186 -14.39 -21.10 8.24
N GLY A 187 -13.10 -21.42 8.04
CA GLY A 187 -11.98 -20.70 8.65
C GLY A 187 -11.39 -21.34 9.91
N LYS A 188 -11.49 -22.67 10.10
CA LYS A 188 -10.75 -23.39 11.16
C LYS A 188 -9.34 -23.82 10.74
N ARG A 189 -9.11 -24.12 9.45
CA ARG A 189 -7.79 -24.52 8.92
C ARG A 189 -7.20 -23.40 8.07
N LEU A 190 -5.87 -23.33 8.01
CA LEU A 190 -5.15 -22.34 7.21
C LEU A 190 -5.49 -22.45 5.71
N GLN A 191 -5.61 -23.67 5.19
CA GLN A 191 -5.98 -23.92 3.80
C GLN A 191 -7.40 -23.45 3.47
N ASP A 192 -8.33 -23.45 4.45
CA ASP A 192 -9.66 -22.86 4.25
C ASP A 192 -9.51 -21.37 3.88
N TYR A 193 -8.65 -20.63 4.59
CA TYR A 193 -8.37 -19.23 4.29
C TYR A 193 -7.66 -19.01 2.95
N PHE A 194 -6.77 -19.92 2.58
CA PHE A 194 -6.14 -19.85 1.26
C PHE A 194 -7.15 -20.04 0.14
N ALA A 195 -8.17 -20.88 0.35
CA ALA A 195 -9.24 -21.11 -0.62
C ALA A 195 -10.41 -20.11 -0.55
N ILE A 196 -10.48 -19.28 0.50
CA ILE A 196 -11.47 -18.20 0.59
C ILE A 196 -11.21 -17.19 -0.53
N ARG A 197 -12.30 -16.81 -1.21
CA ARG A 197 -12.31 -15.84 -2.32
C ARG A 197 -12.39 -14.39 -1.86
N GLU A 198 -11.88 -14.10 -0.67
CA GLU A 198 -11.78 -12.74 -0.17
C GLU A 198 -10.53 -12.08 -0.77
N GLU A 199 -10.71 -10.88 -1.33
CA GLU A 199 -9.57 -10.06 -1.71
C GLU A 199 -8.93 -9.46 -0.47
N THR A 200 -7.68 -9.87 -0.21
CA THR A 200 -6.87 -9.33 0.87
C THR A 200 -6.57 -7.86 0.60
N SER A 201 -7.14 -6.98 1.42
CA SER A 201 -6.91 -5.53 1.26
C SER A 201 -5.54 -5.06 1.74
N LEU A 202 -4.92 -5.78 2.69
CA LEU A 202 -3.62 -5.45 3.28
C LEU A 202 -2.85 -6.73 3.60
N TYR A 203 -1.57 -6.76 3.28
CA TYR A 203 -0.66 -7.88 3.55
C TYR A 203 0.72 -7.37 4.01
N LEU A 204 1.54 -8.26 4.57
CA LEU A 204 2.87 -7.94 5.11
C LEU A 204 2.88 -6.64 5.95
N THR A 205 3.70 -5.66 5.57
CA THR A 205 3.91 -4.40 6.29
C THR A 205 2.82 -3.35 6.02
N HIS A 206 1.97 -3.52 5.00
CA HIS A 206 0.83 -2.62 4.78
C HIS A 206 -0.11 -2.53 6.00
N TYR A 207 -0.13 -3.59 6.81
CA TYR A 207 -0.92 -3.73 8.03
C TYR A 207 -0.33 -3.01 9.26
N PHE A 208 0.94 -2.58 9.24
CA PHE A 208 1.67 -2.13 10.44
C PHE A 208 0.98 -1.01 11.23
N HIS A 209 0.23 -0.15 10.54
CA HIS A 209 -0.52 0.91 11.19
C HIS A 209 -1.83 1.20 10.44
N PRO A 210 -2.94 1.46 11.15
CA PRO A 210 -4.18 1.93 10.53
C PRO A 210 -3.94 3.29 9.88
N TYR A 211 -4.48 3.47 8.67
CA TYR A 211 -4.50 4.76 7.96
C TYR A 211 -5.69 4.72 7.01
N LYS A 212 -6.47 5.81 6.96
CA LYS A 212 -7.68 5.91 6.14
C LYS A 212 -7.33 6.50 4.78
N GLY A 213 -8.05 6.09 3.73
CA GLY A 213 -7.78 6.59 2.37
C GLY A 213 -6.47 6.04 1.78
N LYS A 214 -6.10 4.79 2.08
CA LYS A 214 -5.00 4.09 1.42
C LYS A 214 -5.41 3.64 0.02
N PHE A 215 -4.43 3.56 -0.87
CA PHE A 215 -4.54 2.79 -2.09
C PHE A 215 -4.81 1.30 -1.84
N HIS A 216 -5.43 0.66 -2.83
CA HIS A 216 -5.38 -0.79 -2.95
C HIS A 216 -4.01 -1.22 -3.49
N PRO A 217 -3.21 -2.04 -2.78
CA PRO A 217 -1.85 -2.38 -3.20
C PRO A 217 -1.74 -2.98 -4.61
N LYS A 218 -2.62 -3.92 -4.98
CA LYS A 218 -2.64 -4.53 -6.34
C LYS A 218 -2.80 -3.49 -7.45
N MET A 219 -3.69 -2.52 -7.24
CA MET A 219 -3.93 -1.46 -8.22
C MET A 219 -2.66 -0.64 -8.44
N VAL A 220 -1.97 -0.24 -7.36
CA VAL A 220 -0.72 0.53 -7.46
C VAL A 220 0.36 -0.26 -8.18
N ARG A 221 0.50 -1.55 -7.87
CA ARG A 221 1.44 -2.44 -8.56
C ARG A 221 1.16 -2.53 -10.06
N ALA A 222 -0.10 -2.72 -10.46
CA ALA A 222 -0.48 -2.76 -11.87
C ALA A 222 -0.23 -1.42 -12.58
N LEU A 223 -0.52 -0.29 -11.91
CA LEU A 223 -0.22 1.04 -12.45
C LEU A 223 1.28 1.24 -12.62
N LEU A 224 2.11 0.86 -11.64
CA LEU A 224 3.58 0.89 -11.74
C LEU A 224 4.08 0.05 -12.92
N ASN A 225 3.53 -1.15 -13.13
CA ASN A 225 3.86 -2.00 -14.29
C ASN A 225 3.53 -1.31 -15.62
N TYR A 226 2.42 -0.60 -15.69
CA TYR A 226 2.02 0.11 -16.90
C TYR A 226 2.86 1.38 -17.15
N ILE A 227 3.07 2.22 -16.14
CA ILE A 227 3.77 3.49 -16.32
C ILE A 227 5.29 3.33 -16.41
N TYR A 228 5.85 2.28 -15.80
CA TYR A 228 7.29 2.03 -15.73
C TYR A 228 7.62 0.53 -15.71
N PRO A 229 7.59 -0.15 -16.88
CA PRO A 229 7.85 -1.59 -16.99
C PRO A 229 9.32 -1.99 -16.81
N GLN A 230 10.24 -1.04 -16.61
CA GLN A 230 11.66 -1.31 -16.45
C GLN A 230 11.99 -1.86 -15.05
N ASP A 231 13.04 -2.66 -14.95
CA ASP A 231 13.38 -3.41 -13.74
C ASP A 231 14.09 -2.58 -12.66
N THR A 232 14.70 -1.47 -13.07
CA THR A 232 15.45 -0.56 -12.21
C THR A 232 15.03 0.87 -12.52
N GLY A 233 15.11 1.76 -11.53
CA GLY A 233 14.71 3.16 -11.66
C GLY A 233 14.05 3.65 -10.38
N VAL A 234 13.71 4.94 -10.37
CA VAL A 234 13.18 5.62 -9.19
C VAL A 234 11.77 6.13 -9.46
N VAL A 235 10.80 5.59 -8.71
CA VAL A 235 9.40 6.02 -8.78
C VAL A 235 9.03 6.94 -7.61
N LEU A 236 8.01 7.77 -7.77
CA LEU A 236 7.60 8.75 -6.76
C LEU A 236 6.12 8.61 -6.40
N ASP A 237 5.83 8.78 -5.10
CA ASP A 237 4.53 9.20 -4.60
C ASP A 237 4.67 10.53 -3.84
N ASN A 238 4.29 11.64 -4.46
CA ASN A 238 4.32 12.95 -3.84
C ASN A 238 3.09 13.26 -2.97
N PHE A 239 2.30 12.22 -2.67
CA PHE A 239 1.21 12.20 -1.69
C PHE A 239 1.31 10.90 -0.87
N ALA A 240 2.53 10.57 -0.42
CA ALA A 240 2.90 9.22 0.00
C ALA A 240 1.99 8.62 1.09
N GLY A 241 1.39 9.45 1.94
CA GLY A 241 0.55 8.99 3.05
C GLY A 241 1.28 7.92 3.85
N SER A 242 0.63 6.77 4.04
CA SER A 242 1.25 5.65 4.78
C SER A 242 2.20 4.75 3.96
N GLY A 243 2.51 5.11 2.71
CA GLY A 243 3.56 4.50 1.89
C GLY A 243 3.16 3.29 1.03
N THR A 244 1.91 3.18 0.57
CA THR A 244 1.48 2.00 -0.21
C THR A 244 2.29 1.82 -1.49
N LEU A 245 2.55 2.90 -2.25
CA LEU A 245 3.41 2.84 -3.42
C LEU A 245 4.83 2.37 -3.07
N LEU A 246 5.41 2.94 -2.02
CA LEU A 246 6.80 2.67 -1.66
C LEU A 246 7.00 1.21 -1.25
N VAL A 247 6.05 0.63 -0.51
CA VAL A 247 6.10 -0.79 -0.14
C VAL A 247 5.98 -1.68 -1.38
N GLU A 248 5.07 -1.37 -2.31
CA GLU A 248 4.93 -2.16 -3.55
C GLU A 248 6.15 -2.03 -4.46
N ALA A 249 6.68 -0.82 -4.63
CA ALA A 249 7.92 -0.56 -5.38
C ALA A 249 9.09 -1.35 -4.78
N ALA A 250 9.27 -1.30 -3.45
CA ALA A 250 10.30 -2.09 -2.77
C ALA A 250 10.16 -3.59 -3.05
N LEU A 251 8.94 -4.15 -2.93
CA LEU A 251 8.67 -5.57 -3.21
C LEU A 251 8.86 -5.95 -4.69
N MET A 252 8.84 -4.98 -5.60
CA MET A 252 9.12 -5.17 -7.03
C MET A 252 10.61 -5.00 -7.37
N GLY A 253 11.42 -4.53 -6.42
CA GLY A 253 12.83 -4.20 -6.63
C GLY A 253 13.09 -2.81 -7.22
N LEU A 254 12.10 -1.92 -7.15
CA LEU A 254 12.21 -0.53 -7.61
C LEU A 254 12.55 0.40 -6.45
N ASP A 255 13.47 1.33 -6.70
CA ASP A 255 13.74 2.41 -5.75
C ASP A 255 12.55 3.38 -5.76
N SER A 256 12.26 3.97 -4.60
CA SER A 256 11.13 4.90 -4.50
C SER A 256 11.38 6.07 -3.56
N VAL A 257 10.82 7.21 -3.95
CA VAL A 257 10.80 8.43 -3.15
C VAL A 257 9.35 8.75 -2.78
N GLY A 258 9.13 9.18 -1.54
CA GLY A 258 7.84 9.68 -1.10
C GLY A 258 7.96 11.10 -0.57
N VAL A 259 6.94 11.92 -0.78
CA VAL A 259 6.79 13.21 -0.11
C VAL A 259 5.44 13.23 0.59
N GLU A 260 5.43 13.56 1.86
CA GLU A 260 4.22 13.63 2.69
C GLU A 260 4.40 14.70 3.76
N ILE A 261 3.34 15.48 4.02
CA ILE A 261 3.40 16.59 4.95
C ILE A 261 3.24 16.13 6.40
N ASN A 262 2.49 15.06 6.64
CA ASN A 262 2.25 14.49 7.97
C ASN A 262 3.46 13.64 8.43
N PRO A 263 4.22 14.07 9.45
CA PRO A 263 5.42 13.36 9.91
C PRO A 263 5.15 11.95 10.43
N LEU A 264 3.97 11.70 11.00
CA LEU A 264 3.59 10.35 11.41
C LEU A 264 3.40 9.43 10.20
N SER A 265 2.82 9.95 9.11
CA SER A 265 2.65 9.20 7.87
C SER A 265 4.01 8.89 7.21
N VAL A 266 4.95 9.84 7.26
CA VAL A 266 6.35 9.61 6.85
C VAL A 266 7.03 8.53 7.69
N LEU A 267 6.83 8.53 9.01
CA LEU A 267 7.30 7.46 9.89
C LEU A 267 6.70 6.10 9.49
N MET A 268 5.39 6.03 9.27
CA MET A 268 4.70 4.81 8.80
C MET A 268 5.34 4.29 7.51
N SER A 269 5.45 5.13 6.49
CA SER A 269 5.97 4.75 5.17
C SER A 269 7.40 4.21 5.26
N ASN A 270 8.30 4.95 5.94
CA ASN A 270 9.69 4.57 6.09
C ASN A 270 9.86 3.27 6.88
N VAL A 271 9.16 3.11 8.00
CA VAL A 271 9.26 1.87 8.81
C VAL A 271 8.77 0.67 8.03
N LYS A 272 7.64 0.77 7.32
CA LYS A 272 7.09 -0.35 6.53
C LYS A 272 8.03 -0.85 5.44
N CYS A 273 8.80 0.04 4.82
CA CYS A 273 9.78 -0.32 3.79
C CYS A 273 11.06 -0.86 4.44
N LYS A 274 11.63 -0.11 5.38
CA LYS A 274 12.93 -0.43 6.00
C LYS A 274 12.89 -1.67 6.87
N SER A 275 11.76 -1.99 7.50
CA SER A 275 11.65 -3.16 8.39
C SER A 275 11.86 -4.48 7.67
N LEU A 276 11.59 -4.53 6.36
CA LEU A 276 11.82 -5.72 5.53
C LEU A 276 13.34 -6.04 5.39
N LEU A 277 14.19 -5.04 5.60
CA LEU A 277 15.65 -5.13 5.54
C LEU A 277 16.30 -5.40 6.90
N PHE A 278 15.53 -5.56 7.98
CA PHE A 278 16.11 -5.79 9.31
C PHE A 278 16.82 -7.13 9.41
N GLU A 279 17.90 -7.16 10.18
CA GLU A 279 18.51 -8.38 10.69
C GLU A 279 17.74 -8.85 11.92
N LEU A 280 17.21 -10.08 11.88
CA LEU A 280 16.23 -10.57 12.86
C LEU A 280 16.83 -10.67 14.27
N GLU A 281 18.06 -11.16 14.40
CA GLU A 281 18.72 -11.31 15.70
C GLU A 281 19.03 -9.96 16.34
N GLN A 282 19.53 -8.99 15.56
CA GLN A 282 19.71 -7.62 16.07
C GLN A 282 18.38 -7.02 16.54
N LEU A 283 17.32 -7.17 15.74
CA LEU A 283 16.00 -6.67 16.09
C LEU A 283 15.48 -7.29 17.39
N LYS A 284 15.58 -8.61 17.55
CA LYS A 284 15.17 -9.30 18.79
C LYS A 284 15.93 -8.79 20.00
N THR A 285 17.26 -8.72 19.90
CA THR A 285 18.11 -8.27 21.01
C THR A 285 17.78 -6.83 21.42
N GLU A 286 17.68 -5.91 20.45
CA GLU A 286 17.36 -4.50 20.78
C GLU A 286 15.94 -4.33 21.33
N VAL A 287 14.96 -5.08 20.82
CA VAL A 287 13.57 -5.07 21.34
C VAL A 287 13.51 -5.60 22.77
N ASN A 288 14.18 -6.72 23.06
CA ASN A 288 14.20 -7.30 24.41
C ASN A 288 14.86 -6.35 25.42
N ASN A 289 16.05 -5.84 25.08
CA ASN A 289 16.75 -4.88 25.93
C ASN A 289 15.91 -3.61 26.20
N TYR A 290 15.18 -3.14 25.19
CA TYR A 290 14.28 -2.00 25.35
C TYR A 290 13.12 -2.31 26.30
N PHE A 291 12.48 -3.46 26.17
CA PHE A 291 11.34 -3.82 27.03
C PHE A 291 11.73 -4.20 28.46
N GLU A 292 12.91 -4.77 28.69
CA GLU A 292 13.46 -4.98 30.03
C GLU A 292 13.57 -3.63 30.76
N LYS A 293 14.24 -2.65 30.14
CA LYS A 293 14.34 -1.28 30.66
C LYS A 293 12.99 -0.63 30.89
N VAL A 294 12.10 -0.67 29.88
CA VAL A 294 10.74 -0.09 30.02
C VAL A 294 10.01 -0.68 31.22
N SER A 295 10.10 -1.99 31.44
CA SER A 295 9.45 -2.65 32.57
C SER A 295 9.98 -2.15 33.91
N ASP A 296 11.31 -2.09 34.05
CA ASP A 296 11.98 -1.62 35.27
C ASP A 296 11.68 -0.15 35.56
N THR A 297 11.79 0.72 34.55
CA THR A 297 11.53 2.17 34.68
C THR A 297 10.06 2.45 34.98
N LEU A 298 9.11 1.72 34.37
CA LEU A 298 7.67 1.89 34.67
C LEU A 298 7.32 1.41 36.08
N LEU A 299 7.92 0.32 36.57
CA LEU A 299 7.75 -0.13 37.96
C LEU A 299 8.26 0.92 38.95
N ALA A 300 9.44 1.49 38.72
CA ALA A 300 9.98 2.57 39.55
C ALA A 300 9.08 3.81 39.53
N TYR A 301 8.61 4.22 38.36
CA TYR A 301 7.66 5.32 38.21
C TYR A 301 6.37 5.09 39.02
N GLN A 302 5.80 3.89 38.97
CA GLN A 302 4.62 3.53 39.75
C GLN A 302 4.88 3.58 41.27
N ASN A 303 6.04 3.13 41.72
CA ASN A 303 6.42 3.17 43.14
C ASN A 303 6.58 4.60 43.66
N ILE A 304 7.21 5.49 42.87
CA ILE A 304 7.33 6.93 43.17
C ILE A 304 5.93 7.56 43.28
N LYS A 305 5.04 7.28 42.31
CA LYS A 305 3.66 7.78 42.33
C LYS A 305 2.90 7.32 43.58
N ARG A 306 3.19 6.12 44.10
CA ARG A 306 2.61 5.55 45.33
C ARG A 306 3.32 5.98 46.63
N LYS A 307 4.36 6.84 46.56
CA LYS A 307 5.21 7.23 47.70
C LYS A 307 5.90 6.05 48.39
N GLN A 308 6.24 5.01 47.63
CA GLN A 308 6.98 3.85 48.13
C GLN A 308 8.50 4.05 47.96
N LEU A 309 9.29 3.40 48.82
CA LEU A 309 10.74 3.40 48.72
C LEU A 309 11.18 2.75 47.39
N THR A 310 11.96 3.48 46.61
CA THR A 310 12.58 2.98 45.38
C THR A 310 14.08 2.86 45.58
N PHE A 311 14.68 1.80 45.05
CA PHE A 311 16.13 1.70 44.93
C PHE A 311 16.65 2.78 43.94
N PRO A 312 17.89 3.28 44.10
CA PRO A 312 18.48 4.20 43.13
C PRO A 312 18.52 3.53 41.76
N GLN A 313 17.90 4.15 40.75
CA GLN A 313 18.01 3.68 39.38
C GLN A 313 19.28 4.25 38.73
N GLU A 314 19.91 3.44 37.88
CA GLU A 314 20.98 3.88 36.97
C GLU A 314 20.44 4.67 35.76
N ASP A 315 19.11 4.72 35.58
CA ASP A 315 18.47 5.41 34.46
C ASP A 315 18.55 6.94 34.63
N ASN A 316 19.02 7.64 33.60
CA ASN A 316 19.10 9.11 33.54
C ASN A 316 17.73 9.81 33.39
N LEU A 317 16.62 9.12 33.64
CA LEU A 317 15.27 9.64 33.37
C LEU A 317 14.74 10.50 34.53
N ASP A 318 14.50 11.76 34.24
CA ASP A 318 13.91 12.70 35.20
C ASP A 318 12.37 12.55 35.25
N PHE A 319 11.89 11.76 36.21
CA PHE A 319 10.45 11.55 36.41
C PHE A 319 9.68 12.84 36.74
N ASN A 320 10.31 13.86 37.32
CA ASN A 320 9.64 15.14 37.56
C ASN A 320 9.35 15.86 36.25
N LYS A 321 10.26 15.80 35.27
CA LYS A 321 9.99 16.31 33.92
C LYS A 321 8.84 15.57 33.25
N VAL A 322 8.76 14.25 33.40
CA VAL A 322 7.63 13.44 32.86
C VAL A 322 6.31 13.89 33.48
N LEU A 323 6.26 14.06 34.80
CA LEU A 323 5.06 14.51 35.52
C LEU A 323 4.65 15.93 35.13
N GLN A 324 5.60 16.87 35.08
CA GLN A 324 5.35 18.25 34.64
C GLN A 324 4.84 18.30 33.20
N LYS A 325 5.47 17.56 32.30
CA LYS A 325 5.05 17.48 30.89
C LYS A 325 3.65 16.90 30.75
N SER A 326 3.35 15.82 31.47
CA SER A 326 2.00 15.23 31.53
C SER A 326 0.95 16.23 32.02
N ALA A 327 1.27 16.99 33.08
CA ALA A 327 0.38 18.03 33.60
C ALA A 327 0.10 19.14 32.57
N ASN A 328 1.13 19.56 31.84
CA ASN A 328 1.10 20.66 30.86
C ASN A 328 0.45 20.31 29.51
N LEU A 329 0.12 19.03 29.26
CA LEU A 329 -0.55 18.64 28.00
C LEU A 329 -1.94 19.25 27.89
N SER A 330 -2.30 19.63 26.64
CA SER A 330 -3.53 20.35 26.34
C SER A 330 -4.80 19.64 26.84
N SER A 331 -5.77 20.42 27.32
CA SER A 331 -7.10 19.93 27.69
C SER A 331 -7.80 19.21 26.52
N LYS A 332 -7.53 19.63 25.28
CA LYS A 332 -8.01 18.96 24.05
C LYS A 332 -7.53 17.51 23.97
N LEU A 333 -6.27 17.22 24.30
CA LEU A 333 -5.74 15.86 24.31
C LEU A 333 -6.35 15.02 25.44
N LYS A 334 -6.44 15.58 26.65
CA LYS A 334 -7.08 14.91 27.79
C LYS A 334 -8.55 14.56 27.49
N ASN A 335 -9.28 15.49 26.89
CA ASN A 335 -10.66 15.26 26.43
C ASN A 335 -10.76 14.18 25.36
N TYR A 336 -9.79 14.10 24.43
CA TYR A 336 -9.76 13.05 23.41
C TYR A 336 -9.53 11.67 24.02
N LEU A 337 -8.60 11.56 24.98
CA LEU A 337 -8.29 10.30 25.67
C LEU A 337 -9.35 9.92 26.71
N GLY A 338 -10.13 10.89 27.20
CA GLY A 338 -11.17 10.70 28.20
C GLY A 338 -10.56 10.13 29.49
N ARG A 339 -11.15 9.04 30.00
CA ARG A 339 -10.70 8.35 31.22
C ARG A 339 -9.37 7.57 31.06
N LYS A 340 -8.73 7.65 29.89
CA LYS A 340 -7.51 6.92 29.55
C LYS A 340 -6.27 7.81 29.51
N ASP A 341 -6.36 9.03 30.04
CA ASP A 341 -5.21 9.93 30.16
C ASP A 341 -4.15 9.42 31.14
N GLU A 342 -4.47 8.42 31.97
CA GLU A 342 -3.52 7.74 32.86
C GLU A 342 -2.32 7.10 32.14
N ILE A 343 -2.44 6.80 30.84
CA ILE A 343 -1.35 6.21 30.04
C ILE A 343 -0.30 7.23 29.60
N ILE A 344 -0.61 8.53 29.69
CA ILE A 344 0.26 9.60 29.19
C ILE A 344 1.67 9.48 29.76
N PRO A 345 1.87 9.33 31.09
CA PRO A 345 3.22 9.19 31.64
C PRO A 345 3.93 7.93 31.13
N GLU A 346 3.22 6.83 30.94
CA GLU A 346 3.79 5.57 30.44
C GLU A 346 4.30 5.73 28.99
N VAL A 347 3.52 6.42 28.16
CA VAL A 347 3.91 6.79 26.79
C VAL A 347 5.15 7.68 26.80
N LEU A 348 5.20 8.68 27.69
CA LEU A 348 6.34 9.59 27.80
C LEU A 348 7.61 8.87 28.27
N VAL A 349 7.51 7.96 29.25
CA VAL A 349 8.63 7.11 29.69
C VAL A 349 9.15 6.27 28.54
N CYS A 350 8.27 5.55 27.85
CA CYS A 350 8.64 4.73 26.68
C CYS A 350 9.34 5.58 25.61
N LYS A 351 8.76 6.74 25.28
CA LYS A 351 9.32 7.65 24.28
C LYS A 351 10.72 8.14 24.66
N GLU A 352 10.95 8.49 25.92
CA GLU A 352 12.27 8.95 26.36
C GLU A 352 13.30 7.82 26.29
N LEU A 353 12.95 6.61 26.71
CA LEU A 353 13.82 5.43 26.61
C LEU A 353 14.16 5.06 25.16
N LEU A 354 13.31 5.40 24.18
CA LEU A 354 13.64 5.20 22.76
C LEU A 354 14.91 5.95 22.33
N LYS A 355 15.30 7.04 23.01
CA LYS A 355 16.54 7.79 22.70
C LYS A 355 17.79 6.96 22.93
N GLU A 356 17.72 5.94 23.80
CA GLU A 356 18.84 5.03 24.08
C GLU A 356 18.99 3.92 23.03
N VAL A 357 17.97 3.70 22.19
CA VAL A 357 18.04 2.73 21.09
C VAL A 357 18.95 3.29 20.00
N LYS A 358 20.12 2.65 19.84
CA LYS A 358 21.21 3.10 18.96
C LYS A 358 20.83 3.03 17.49
N ASN A 359 20.22 1.93 17.04
CA ASN A 359 19.83 1.76 15.65
C ASN A 359 18.59 2.62 15.34
N GLU A 360 18.76 3.63 14.49
CA GLU A 360 17.66 4.55 14.13
C GLU A 360 16.45 3.81 13.54
N ASN A 361 16.66 2.77 12.73
CA ASN A 361 15.55 2.08 12.09
C ASN A 361 14.76 1.24 13.10
N ILE A 362 15.43 0.59 14.05
CA ILE A 362 14.77 -0.14 15.15
C ILE A 362 14.08 0.83 16.10
N ARG A 363 14.71 1.96 16.41
CA ARG A 363 14.09 3.05 17.19
C ARG A 363 12.81 3.56 16.53
N ASN A 364 12.83 3.82 15.22
CA ASN A 364 11.65 4.24 14.47
C ASN A 364 10.58 3.15 14.39
N PHE A 365 10.97 1.88 14.30
CA PHE A 365 10.05 0.75 14.37
C PHE A 365 9.32 0.68 15.73
N LEU A 366 10.05 0.80 16.83
CA LEU A 366 9.47 0.85 18.18
C LEU A 366 8.62 2.12 18.39
N LEU A 367 9.03 3.26 17.84
CA LEU A 367 8.25 4.52 17.87
C LEU A 367 6.92 4.38 17.11
N LEU A 368 6.93 3.73 15.94
CA LEU A 368 5.70 3.45 15.21
C LEU A 368 4.81 2.47 15.97
N ALA A 369 5.39 1.46 16.60
CA ALA A 369 4.64 0.54 17.44
C ALA A 369 3.99 1.29 18.62
N LEU A 370 4.72 2.18 19.28
CA LEU A 370 4.20 3.03 20.36
C LEU A 370 3.05 3.92 19.87
N SER A 371 3.18 4.54 18.69
CA SER A 371 2.09 5.30 18.03
C SER A 371 0.83 4.45 17.85
N GLY A 372 1.00 3.23 17.35
CA GLY A 372 -0.10 2.30 17.20
C GLY A 372 -0.78 1.98 18.53
N THR A 373 0.01 1.80 19.61
CA THR A 373 -0.48 1.51 20.97
C THR A 373 -1.34 2.64 21.51
N ILE A 374 -0.89 3.89 21.37
CA ILE A 374 -1.69 5.08 21.73
C ILE A 374 -3.05 5.02 21.01
N SER A 375 -3.04 4.70 19.71
CA SER A 375 -4.24 4.57 18.89
C SER A 375 -5.20 3.46 19.36
N ASP A 376 -4.69 2.33 19.82
CA ASP A 376 -5.52 1.18 20.25
C ASP A 376 -6.05 1.36 21.65
N VAL A 377 -5.21 1.78 22.58
CA VAL A 377 -5.61 2.02 23.96
C VAL A 377 -6.66 3.13 24.00
N ALA A 378 -6.50 4.20 23.22
CA ALA A 378 -7.52 5.25 23.11
C ALA A 378 -8.90 4.72 22.62
N ARG A 379 -8.95 3.62 21.86
CA ARG A 379 -10.18 3.19 21.16
C ARG A 379 -10.81 1.88 21.64
N ARG A 380 -10.06 0.89 22.15
CA ARG A 380 -10.53 -0.52 22.09
C ARG A 380 -10.29 -1.43 23.30
N THR A 381 -9.35 -1.14 24.20
CA THR A 381 -8.98 -2.13 25.24
C THR A 381 -9.14 -1.59 26.68
N SER A 382 -9.34 -2.51 27.63
CA SER A 382 -9.19 -2.30 29.08
C SER A 382 -7.92 -2.94 29.64
N GLU A 383 -7.08 -3.48 28.76
CA GLU A 383 -5.80 -4.13 29.08
C GLU A 383 -4.74 -3.10 29.48
N GLN A 384 -3.69 -3.55 30.17
CA GLN A 384 -2.60 -2.68 30.59
C GLN A 384 -1.80 -2.21 29.38
N PHE A 385 -1.35 -0.95 29.41
CA PHE A 385 -0.65 -0.32 28.30
C PHE A 385 0.59 -1.11 27.84
N LEU A 386 1.40 -1.60 28.78
CA LEU A 386 2.64 -2.32 28.49
C LEU A 386 2.37 -3.62 27.74
N ASP A 387 1.36 -4.39 28.15
CA ASP A 387 0.97 -5.64 27.49
C ASP A 387 0.56 -5.37 26.03
N VAL A 388 -0.29 -4.35 25.81
CA VAL A 388 -0.72 -3.95 24.46
C VAL A 388 0.47 -3.52 23.60
N PHE A 389 1.46 -2.86 24.20
CA PHE A 389 2.65 -2.42 23.49
C PHE A 389 3.56 -3.59 23.11
N GLN A 390 3.85 -4.50 24.04
CA GLN A 390 4.63 -5.71 23.79
C GLN A 390 3.96 -6.59 22.73
N ASP A 391 2.65 -6.81 22.84
CA ASP A 391 1.89 -7.59 21.86
C ASP A 391 1.91 -6.95 20.48
N ARG A 392 1.80 -5.62 20.40
CA ARG A 392 1.94 -4.92 19.12
C ARG A 392 3.33 -5.15 18.53
N VAL A 393 4.40 -4.92 19.29
CA VAL A 393 5.78 -5.11 18.79
C VAL A 393 5.99 -6.55 18.32
N LYS A 394 5.52 -7.53 19.10
CA LYS A 394 5.57 -8.96 18.73
C LYS A 394 4.82 -9.24 17.43
N ASN A 395 3.61 -8.70 17.25
CA ASN A 395 2.82 -8.89 16.04
C ASN A 395 3.51 -8.26 14.80
N LEU A 396 4.12 -7.08 14.94
CA LEU A 396 4.87 -6.45 13.86
C LEU A 396 6.15 -7.24 13.54
N TYR A 397 6.86 -7.71 14.58
CA TYR A 397 8.03 -8.57 14.45
C TYR A 397 7.72 -9.86 13.66
N LEU A 398 6.65 -10.57 14.01
CA LEU A 398 6.27 -11.81 13.33
C LEU A 398 5.95 -11.60 11.85
N ARG A 399 5.47 -10.42 11.45
CA ARG A 399 5.26 -10.07 10.03
C ARG A 399 6.58 -9.84 9.28
N ILE A 400 7.60 -9.29 9.94
CA ILE A 400 8.96 -9.18 9.38
C ILE A 400 9.56 -10.59 9.22
N PHE A 401 9.46 -11.41 10.27
CA PHE A 401 9.91 -12.81 10.24
C PHE A 401 9.23 -13.61 9.12
N LEU A 402 7.91 -13.46 8.97
CA LEU A 402 7.14 -14.06 7.88
C LEU A 402 7.68 -13.64 6.51
N PHE A 403 7.95 -12.35 6.29
CA PHE A 403 8.56 -11.91 5.04
C PHE A 403 9.91 -12.59 4.79
N LYS A 404 10.80 -12.66 5.79
CA LYS A 404 12.09 -13.33 5.65
C LYS A 404 11.92 -14.80 5.22
N LYS A 405 10.97 -15.52 5.82
CA LYS A 405 10.66 -16.92 5.47
C LYS A 405 10.08 -17.08 4.07
N LEU A 406 9.21 -16.17 3.63
CA LEU A 406 8.76 -16.15 2.24
C LEU A 406 9.95 -15.87 1.30
N ASN A 407 10.83 -14.94 1.66
CA ASN A 407 11.92 -14.51 0.81
C ASN A 407 13.03 -15.54 0.62
N GLU A 408 13.13 -16.54 1.50
CA GLU A 408 13.98 -17.72 1.29
C GLU A 408 13.64 -18.45 -0.02
N VAL A 409 12.39 -18.36 -0.49
CA VAL A 409 11.90 -18.96 -1.76
C VAL A 409 11.67 -17.90 -2.83
N LEU A 410 11.07 -16.76 -2.50
CA LEU A 410 10.70 -15.74 -3.50
C LEU A 410 11.90 -14.95 -4.04
N LYS A 411 13.03 -14.93 -3.34
CA LYS A 411 14.27 -14.25 -3.76
C LYS A 411 14.06 -12.78 -4.18
N ILE A 412 13.10 -12.09 -3.55
CA ILE A 412 12.84 -10.66 -3.79
C ILE A 412 14.05 -9.86 -3.33
N ASN A 413 14.70 -9.21 -4.30
CA ASN A 413 15.62 -8.13 -4.03
C ASN A 413 14.81 -6.83 -3.82
N LEU A 414 14.92 -6.25 -2.62
CA LEU A 414 14.11 -5.10 -2.23
C LEU A 414 14.71 -3.80 -2.79
N GLY A 415 13.85 -2.97 -3.39
CA GLY A 415 14.22 -1.61 -3.77
C GLY A 415 14.38 -0.67 -2.58
N HIS A 416 15.24 0.33 -2.70
CA HIS A 416 15.50 1.31 -1.67
C HIS A 416 14.41 2.40 -1.67
N SER A 417 13.73 2.54 -0.54
CA SER A 417 12.60 3.46 -0.40
C SER A 417 12.82 4.49 0.70
N LYS A 418 12.54 5.76 0.40
CA LYS A 418 12.64 6.86 1.37
C LYS A 418 11.51 7.86 1.20
N THR A 419 10.79 8.12 2.28
CA THR A 419 9.82 9.21 2.37
C THR A 419 10.39 10.39 3.15
N TYR A 420 10.16 11.60 2.66
CA TYR A 420 10.54 12.87 3.28
C TYR A 420 9.31 13.59 3.82
N VAL A 421 9.48 14.29 4.95
CA VAL A 421 8.52 15.29 5.39
C VAL A 421 8.66 16.49 4.45
N GLY A 422 7.61 16.83 3.72
CA GLY A 422 7.67 17.90 2.74
C GLY A 422 6.33 18.27 2.14
N ASP A 423 6.29 19.42 1.49
CA ASP A 423 5.13 19.91 0.76
C ASP A 423 5.27 19.57 -0.73
N THR A 424 4.31 18.82 -1.25
CA THR A 424 4.22 18.43 -2.66
C THR A 424 4.21 19.61 -3.64
N ARG A 425 3.80 20.81 -3.19
CA ARG A 425 3.79 22.04 -3.98
C ARG A 425 5.20 22.63 -4.17
N ASN A 426 6.18 22.19 -3.38
CA ASN A 426 7.58 22.60 -3.50
C ASN A 426 8.53 21.51 -2.98
N MET A 427 9.05 20.70 -3.91
CA MET A 427 9.96 19.59 -3.64
C MET A 427 11.41 19.91 -4.01
N LYS A 428 11.77 21.17 -4.31
CA LYS A 428 13.09 21.55 -4.85
C LYS A 428 14.28 21.19 -3.94
N SER A 429 14.08 21.24 -2.63
CA SER A 429 15.11 20.84 -1.65
C SER A 429 15.19 19.32 -1.42
N LEU A 430 14.23 18.56 -1.94
CA LEU A 430 14.08 17.13 -1.70
C LEU A 430 14.42 16.29 -2.94
N ILE A 431 14.02 16.77 -4.12
CA ILE A 431 14.09 16.01 -5.38
C ILE A 431 14.59 16.91 -6.51
N ASN A 432 15.66 16.45 -7.16
CA ASN A 432 16.24 17.08 -8.34
C ASN A 432 15.28 17.07 -9.53
N SER A 433 15.46 18.01 -10.46
CA SER A 433 14.73 18.00 -11.73
C SER A 433 15.13 16.79 -12.58
N ASP A 434 14.22 16.30 -13.42
CA ASP A 434 14.46 15.20 -14.37
C ASP A 434 15.10 13.94 -13.74
N TYR A 435 14.66 13.58 -12.54
CA TYR A 435 15.19 12.46 -11.75
C TYR A 435 14.25 11.25 -11.69
N ILE A 436 12.93 11.49 -11.69
CA ILE A 436 11.90 10.48 -11.46
C ILE A 436 11.48 9.81 -12.76
N ASP A 437 11.41 8.49 -12.73
CA ASP A 437 11.09 7.63 -13.87
C ASP A 437 9.58 7.35 -14.02
N GLY A 438 8.81 7.47 -12.93
CA GLY A 438 7.37 7.36 -12.95
C GLY A 438 6.73 7.83 -11.64
N ILE A 439 5.48 8.28 -11.70
CA ILE A 439 4.72 8.71 -10.51
C ILE A 439 3.41 7.93 -10.44
N VAL A 440 3.06 7.35 -9.29
CA VAL A 440 1.67 6.96 -9.01
C VAL A 440 1.25 7.64 -7.72
N ASN A 441 0.16 8.40 -7.74
CA ASN A 441 -0.28 9.15 -6.57
C ASN A 441 -1.81 9.30 -6.50
N SER A 442 -2.29 9.67 -5.31
CA SER A 442 -3.70 9.98 -5.05
C SER A 442 -3.74 11.21 -4.17
N PRO A 443 -3.94 12.40 -4.76
CA PRO A 443 -4.06 13.63 -3.98
C PRO A 443 -5.21 13.53 -2.95
N PRO A 444 -5.17 14.30 -1.84
CA PRO A 444 -6.28 14.37 -0.89
C PRO A 444 -7.44 15.17 -1.51
N TYR A 445 -8.20 14.53 -2.38
CA TYR A 445 -9.21 15.18 -3.21
C TYR A 445 -10.56 15.39 -2.51
N SER A 446 -10.68 15.06 -1.22
CA SER A 446 -11.97 15.00 -0.55
C SER A 446 -12.08 15.84 0.72
N VAL A 447 -13.19 16.58 0.79
CA VAL A 447 -13.73 17.22 2.00
C VAL A 447 -14.20 16.18 3.05
N ALA A 448 -14.04 14.88 2.79
CA ALA A 448 -14.59 13.80 3.60
C ALA A 448 -13.64 13.28 4.70
N LEU A 449 -12.32 13.42 4.55
CA LEU A 449 -11.35 12.83 5.47
C LEU A 449 -10.49 13.89 6.14
N ASP A 450 -10.55 13.89 7.47
CA ASP A 450 -9.65 14.63 8.33
C ASP A 450 -8.50 13.70 8.75
N TYR A 451 -7.40 13.78 8.01
CA TYR A 451 -6.22 12.93 8.23
C TYR A 451 -5.52 13.25 9.55
N ILE A 452 -5.60 14.50 10.04
CA ILE A 452 -4.92 14.94 11.26
C ILE A 452 -5.70 14.53 12.51
N LYS A 453 -7.03 14.57 12.49
CA LYS A 453 -7.85 14.25 13.67
C LYS A 453 -7.57 12.87 14.27
N ASN A 454 -7.36 11.85 13.44
CA ASN A 454 -7.13 10.49 13.94
C ASN A 454 -5.69 10.27 14.43
N ASP A 455 -4.77 11.14 14.01
CA ASP A 455 -3.34 11.11 14.34
C ASP A 455 -2.99 12.09 15.46
N PHE A 456 -3.91 12.98 15.83
CA PHE A 456 -3.71 14.06 16.79
C PHE A 456 -3.08 13.60 18.12
N PRO A 457 -3.58 12.55 18.82
CA PRO A 457 -2.94 12.08 20.05
C PRO A 457 -1.47 11.68 19.87
N GLN A 458 -1.18 10.98 18.78
CA GLN A 458 0.15 10.46 18.47
C GLN A 458 1.10 11.60 18.09
N LEU A 459 0.65 12.54 17.25
CA LEU A 459 1.43 13.71 16.85
C LEU A 459 1.85 14.55 18.07
N VAL A 460 0.96 14.73 19.04
CA VAL A 460 1.24 15.50 20.27
C VAL A 460 2.11 14.71 21.25
N LEU A 461 1.72 13.49 21.64
CA LEU A 461 2.43 12.72 22.66
C LEU A 461 3.85 12.34 22.21
N LEU A 462 3.98 11.99 20.93
CA LEU A 462 5.27 11.65 20.35
C LEU A 462 6.06 12.87 19.85
N GLU A 463 5.51 14.08 19.99
CA GLU A 463 6.09 15.36 19.54
C GLU A 463 6.66 15.26 18.12
N LEU A 464 5.85 14.72 17.21
CA LEU A 464 6.24 14.56 15.81
C LEU A 464 6.04 15.83 15.00
N GLN A 465 5.34 16.82 15.55
CA GLN A 465 5.06 18.09 14.90
C GLN A 465 5.03 19.24 15.92
N ASP A 466 5.70 20.34 15.59
CA ASP A 466 5.81 21.54 16.44
C ASP A 466 4.52 22.38 16.43
N SER A 467 3.90 22.51 15.25
CA SER A 467 2.64 23.26 15.08
C SER A 467 1.61 22.45 14.30
N LEU A 468 0.60 21.97 15.00
CA LEU A 468 -0.54 21.28 14.40
C LEU A 468 -1.44 22.20 13.58
N GLU A 469 -1.57 23.46 14.00
CA GLU A 469 -2.33 24.47 13.24
C GLU A 469 -1.70 24.69 11.87
N LYS A 470 -0.37 24.84 11.83
CA LYS A 470 0.37 24.95 10.57
C LYS A 470 0.18 23.69 9.70
N LEU A 471 0.29 22.50 10.29
CA LEU A 471 0.05 21.24 9.58
C LEU A 471 -1.38 21.18 9.00
N GLU A 472 -2.40 21.60 9.77
CA GLU A 472 -3.79 21.66 9.31
C GLU A 472 -3.97 22.63 8.15
N MET A 473 -3.33 23.81 8.19
CA MET A 473 -3.40 24.83 7.14
C MET A 473 -2.68 24.42 5.86
N ASP A 474 -1.51 23.80 6.00
CA ASP A 474 -0.69 23.40 4.86
C ASP A 474 -1.22 22.13 4.18
N MET A 475 -1.98 21.28 4.89
CA MET A 475 -2.57 20.06 4.33
C MET A 475 -3.59 20.37 3.23
N MET A 476 -3.27 19.90 2.02
CA MET A 476 -4.15 20.03 0.87
C MET A 476 -5.48 19.30 1.10
N GLY A 477 -6.59 19.92 0.68
CA GLY A 477 -7.92 19.31 0.77
C GLY A 477 -8.51 19.21 2.18
N ASN A 478 -7.86 19.77 3.22
CA ASN A 478 -8.34 19.68 4.59
C ASN A 478 -9.73 20.34 4.74
N PRO A 479 -10.77 19.60 5.16
CA PRO A 479 -12.14 20.10 5.21
C PRO A 479 -12.38 21.18 6.29
N LYS A 480 -11.52 21.26 7.30
CA LYS A 480 -11.66 22.15 8.47
C LYS A 480 -11.08 23.54 8.26
N VAL A 481 -10.25 23.73 7.24
CA VAL A 481 -9.59 25.03 7.03
C VAL A 481 -10.62 26.03 6.52
N ASN A 482 -10.90 27.03 7.34
CA ASN A 482 -11.63 28.21 6.93
C ASN A 482 -10.64 29.18 6.29
N TYR A 483 -10.58 29.16 4.97
CA TYR A 483 -9.71 30.09 4.25
C TYR A 483 -10.20 31.53 4.40
N ASP A 484 -9.24 32.46 4.51
CA ASP A 484 -9.56 33.88 4.47
C ASP A 484 -10.22 34.21 3.12
N LYS A 485 -11.51 34.56 3.21
CA LYS A 485 -12.31 34.91 2.05
C LYS A 485 -11.67 36.06 1.29
N LYS A 486 -11.16 37.08 1.97
CA LYS A 486 -10.67 38.31 1.34
C LYS A 486 -9.45 38.01 0.48
N SER A 487 -8.42 37.37 1.05
CA SER A 487 -7.22 36.98 0.32
C SER A 487 -7.50 36.05 -0.87
N LEU A 488 -8.38 35.06 -0.71
CA LEU A 488 -8.72 34.18 -1.84
C LEU A 488 -9.52 34.89 -2.93
N PHE A 489 -10.46 35.78 -2.58
CA PHE A 489 -11.20 36.56 -3.57
C PHE A 489 -10.30 37.52 -4.34
N GLU A 490 -9.28 38.09 -3.70
CA GLU A 490 -8.25 38.90 -4.38
C GLU A 490 -7.47 38.04 -5.37
N LYS A 491 -6.99 36.86 -4.96
CA LYS A 491 -6.32 35.91 -5.86
C LYS A 491 -7.18 35.46 -7.05
N ILE A 492 -8.50 35.29 -6.84
CA ILE A 492 -9.45 34.98 -7.92
C ILE A 492 -9.49 36.12 -8.96
N LYS A 493 -9.36 37.37 -8.52
CA LYS A 493 -9.41 38.57 -9.38
C LYS A 493 -8.09 38.86 -10.09
N GLU A 494 -6.94 38.47 -9.54
CA GLU A 494 -5.59 38.77 -10.05
C GLU A 494 -5.27 38.15 -11.42
N GLY A 495 -6.11 37.26 -11.98
CA GLY A 495 -5.98 36.82 -13.36
C GLY A 495 -4.85 35.82 -13.66
N THR A 496 -3.96 35.56 -12.71
CA THR A 496 -2.85 34.58 -12.80
C THR A 496 -3.08 33.40 -11.86
N ASN A 497 -4.24 32.75 -11.97
CA ASN A 497 -4.61 31.63 -11.10
C ASN A 497 -5.18 30.47 -11.95
N PRO A 498 -5.32 29.25 -11.39
CA PRO A 498 -5.82 28.10 -12.15
C PRO A 498 -7.20 28.28 -12.76
N LEU A 499 -8.02 29.27 -12.35
CA LEU A 499 -9.31 29.57 -12.98
C LEU A 499 -9.19 30.41 -14.26
N THR A 500 -8.05 31.06 -14.48
CA THR A 500 -7.77 31.71 -15.77
C THR A 500 -7.17 30.73 -16.76
N THR A 501 -6.49 29.69 -16.26
CA THR A 501 -6.01 28.60 -17.10
C THR A 501 -7.13 27.59 -17.34
N SER A 502 -7.85 27.08 -16.34
CA SER A 502 -8.92 26.08 -16.53
C SER A 502 -10.31 26.70 -16.64
N THR A 503 -10.95 26.51 -17.80
CA THR A 503 -12.34 26.92 -18.07
C THR A 503 -13.31 26.16 -17.18
N ILE A 504 -13.09 24.85 -17.01
CA ILE A 504 -13.94 23.97 -16.19
C ILE A 504 -13.88 24.40 -14.72
N ALA A 505 -12.67 24.64 -14.20
CA ALA A 505 -12.47 25.10 -12.83
C ALA A 505 -13.17 26.45 -12.58
N SER A 506 -13.02 27.40 -13.53
CA SER A 506 -13.66 28.72 -13.46
C SER A 506 -15.17 28.62 -13.34
N GLN A 507 -15.79 27.80 -14.19
CA GLN A 507 -17.24 27.61 -14.23
C GLN A 507 -17.77 27.02 -12.93
N ILE A 508 -17.19 25.92 -12.45
CA ILE A 508 -17.70 25.23 -11.25
C ILE A 508 -17.51 26.06 -9.99
N VAL A 509 -16.37 26.75 -9.83
CA VAL A 509 -16.13 27.62 -8.67
C VAL A 509 -17.10 28.80 -8.68
N LYS A 510 -17.26 29.51 -9.80
CA LYS A 510 -18.21 30.64 -9.91
C LYS A 510 -19.64 30.18 -9.64
N TYR A 511 -20.03 29.01 -10.14
CA TYR A 511 -21.34 28.43 -9.88
C TYR A 511 -21.58 28.19 -8.38
N LEU A 512 -20.64 27.53 -7.69
CA LEU A 512 -20.77 27.26 -6.24
C LEU A 512 -20.81 28.55 -5.41
N LEU A 513 -19.98 29.54 -5.75
CA LEU A 513 -19.96 30.84 -5.07
C LEU A 513 -21.28 31.59 -5.24
N SER A 514 -21.86 31.57 -6.43
CA SER A 514 -23.10 32.29 -6.77
C SER A 514 -24.37 31.60 -6.25
N ASN A 515 -24.32 30.29 -5.98
CA ASN A 515 -25.47 29.50 -5.54
C ASN A 515 -25.40 29.11 -4.04
N GLY A 516 -24.96 30.02 -3.19
CA GLY A 516 -25.02 29.86 -1.73
C GLY A 516 -24.03 28.84 -1.13
N ARG A 517 -23.11 28.28 -1.93
CA ARG A 517 -22.10 27.30 -1.48
C ARG A 517 -20.69 27.90 -1.42
N GLN A 518 -20.57 29.08 -0.81
CA GLN A 518 -19.32 29.85 -0.76
C GLN A 518 -18.11 29.04 -0.28
N GLN A 519 -18.22 28.34 0.86
CA GLN A 519 -17.11 27.55 1.41
C GLN A 519 -16.75 26.34 0.55
N ALA A 520 -17.69 25.76 -0.20
CA ALA A 520 -17.37 24.70 -1.14
C ALA A 520 -16.60 25.27 -2.34
N GLY A 521 -17.05 26.40 -2.89
CA GLY A 521 -16.36 27.09 -3.98
C GLY A 521 -14.92 27.50 -3.62
N LEU A 522 -14.71 28.07 -2.43
CA LEU A 522 -13.37 28.46 -1.95
C LEU A 522 -12.46 27.25 -1.72
N ARG A 523 -12.98 26.16 -1.15
CA ARG A 523 -12.22 24.91 -0.98
C ARG A 523 -11.82 24.30 -2.32
N SER A 524 -12.74 24.23 -3.28
CA SER A 524 -12.43 23.76 -4.64
C SER A 524 -11.39 24.64 -5.32
N PHE A 525 -11.51 25.97 -5.21
CA PHE A 525 -10.52 26.90 -5.77
C PHE A 525 -9.12 26.69 -5.17
N LYS A 526 -9.02 26.61 -3.84
CA LYS A 526 -7.74 26.40 -3.17
C LYS A 526 -7.12 25.04 -3.54
N PHE A 527 -7.94 23.98 -3.60
CA PHE A 527 -7.48 22.67 -4.08
C PHE A 527 -6.91 22.75 -5.50
N PHE A 528 -7.56 23.46 -6.43
CA PHE A 528 -7.05 23.61 -7.80
C PHE A 528 -5.74 24.41 -7.86
N ILE A 529 -5.55 25.44 -7.01
CA ILE A 529 -4.26 26.14 -6.88
C ILE A 529 -3.17 25.18 -6.42
N ASP A 530 -3.44 24.46 -5.35
CA ASP A 530 -2.47 23.58 -4.75
C ASP A 530 -2.10 22.42 -5.69
N MET A 531 -3.07 21.87 -6.41
CA MET A 531 -2.83 20.87 -7.44
C MET A 531 -2.04 21.40 -8.62
N ASN A 532 -2.29 22.64 -9.07
CA ASN A 532 -1.50 23.24 -10.14
C ASN A 532 -0.02 23.37 -9.76
N GLU A 533 0.30 23.78 -8.54
CA GLU A 533 1.70 23.83 -8.06
C GLU A 533 2.30 22.43 -7.90
N SER A 534 1.52 21.46 -7.41
CA SER A 534 1.97 20.07 -7.35
C SER A 534 2.25 19.49 -8.75
N LEU A 535 1.40 19.75 -9.74
CA LEU A 535 1.62 19.33 -11.13
C LEU A 535 2.87 19.96 -11.75
N LYS A 536 3.17 21.24 -11.44
CA LYS A 536 4.43 21.88 -11.86
C LYS A 536 5.65 21.17 -11.28
N GLU A 537 5.62 20.83 -10.00
CA GLU A 537 6.71 20.09 -9.37
C GLU A 537 6.82 18.66 -9.90
N MET A 538 5.69 17.98 -10.15
CA MET A 538 5.67 16.68 -10.83
C MET A 538 6.33 16.78 -12.21
N TYR A 539 5.94 17.75 -13.03
CA TYR A 539 6.54 17.98 -14.35
C TYR A 539 8.04 18.26 -14.25
N ARG A 540 8.48 19.06 -13.26
CA ARG A 540 9.89 19.37 -13.04
C ARG A 540 10.72 18.12 -12.69
N VAL A 541 10.25 17.28 -11.77
CA VAL A 541 11.03 16.12 -11.29
C VAL A 541 10.99 14.93 -12.24
N MET A 542 9.95 14.80 -13.06
CA MET A 542 9.80 13.71 -14.02
C MET A 542 10.82 13.82 -15.16
N LYS A 543 11.42 12.71 -15.59
CA LYS A 543 12.23 12.65 -16.82
C LYS A 543 11.36 12.84 -18.07
N LYS A 544 11.93 13.36 -19.15
CA LYS A 544 11.28 13.40 -20.47
C LYS A 544 10.85 12.00 -20.90
N GLY A 545 9.62 11.84 -21.37
CA GLY A 545 9.05 10.57 -21.80
C GLY A 545 8.46 9.70 -20.68
N SER A 546 8.67 10.05 -19.41
CA SER A 546 8.10 9.32 -18.27
C SER A 546 6.59 9.56 -18.13
N LYS A 547 5.92 8.62 -17.45
CA LYS A 547 4.48 8.64 -17.22
C LYS A 547 4.14 8.85 -15.74
N CYS A 548 2.99 9.43 -15.47
CA CYS A 548 2.39 9.48 -14.15
C CYS A 548 0.95 8.98 -14.18
N ALA A 549 0.52 8.29 -13.12
CA ALA A 549 -0.87 7.89 -12.89
C ALA A 549 -1.41 8.60 -11.65
N ILE A 550 -2.42 9.45 -11.84
CA ILE A 550 -3.08 10.22 -10.79
C ILE A 550 -4.45 9.62 -10.56
N VAL A 551 -4.68 9.05 -9.38
CA VAL A 551 -5.99 8.51 -8.97
C VAL A 551 -6.76 9.63 -8.28
N ILE A 552 -7.93 9.98 -8.83
CA ILE A 552 -8.70 11.14 -8.40
C ILE A 552 -10.21 10.87 -8.44
N GLY A 553 -10.92 11.22 -7.38
CA GLY A 553 -12.38 11.15 -7.31
C GLY A 553 -13.06 12.51 -7.50
N ASN A 554 -14.28 12.49 -8.05
CA ASN A 554 -15.10 13.70 -8.20
C ASN A 554 -15.94 13.97 -6.94
N ASN A 555 -15.88 15.22 -6.45
CA ASN A 555 -16.64 15.63 -5.28
C ASN A 555 -18.08 15.98 -5.67
N HIS A 556 -19.00 15.87 -4.71
CA HIS A 556 -20.40 16.22 -4.92
C HIS A 556 -20.87 17.17 -3.82
N PHE A 557 -21.53 18.26 -4.19
CA PHE A 557 -22.11 19.23 -3.27
C PHE A 557 -23.60 19.42 -3.54
N MET A 558 -24.40 19.45 -2.48
CA MET A 558 -25.83 19.75 -2.58
C MET A 558 -26.06 21.26 -2.81
N VAL A 559 -26.67 21.64 -3.92
CA VAL A 559 -27.03 23.03 -4.25
C VAL A 559 -28.54 23.07 -4.47
N GLY A 560 -29.26 23.73 -3.56
CA GLY A 560 -30.71 23.56 -3.47
C GLY A 560 -31.05 22.09 -3.22
N ASN A 561 -31.85 21.49 -4.11
CA ASN A 561 -32.27 20.08 -4.03
C ASN A 561 -31.54 19.16 -5.03
N LYS A 562 -30.42 19.60 -5.61
CA LYS A 562 -29.65 18.83 -6.61
C LYS A 562 -28.21 18.63 -6.15
N TYR A 563 -27.65 17.46 -6.43
CA TYR A 563 -26.22 17.23 -6.30
C TYR A 563 -25.50 17.77 -7.53
N ILE A 564 -24.49 18.60 -7.27
CA ILE A 564 -23.62 19.18 -8.29
C ILE A 564 -22.24 18.54 -8.13
N GLU A 565 -21.76 17.93 -9.21
CA GLU A 565 -20.44 17.32 -9.28
C GLU A 565 -19.37 18.41 -9.50
N VAL A 566 -18.25 18.29 -8.78
CA VAL A 566 -17.02 19.00 -9.08
C VAL A 566 -16.08 18.03 -9.79
N PRO A 567 -15.87 18.21 -11.11
CA PRO A 567 -15.13 17.26 -11.95
C PRO A 567 -13.62 17.46 -11.78
N ASN A 568 -13.09 17.00 -10.65
CA ASN A 568 -11.66 17.13 -10.30
C ASN A 568 -10.78 16.47 -11.37
N ASP A 569 -11.20 15.32 -11.89
CA ASP A 569 -10.51 14.61 -12.96
C ASP A 569 -10.28 15.49 -14.21
N LYS A 570 -11.35 16.12 -14.72
CA LYS A 570 -11.28 16.98 -15.91
C LYS A 570 -10.51 18.27 -15.65
N VAL A 571 -10.66 18.86 -14.47
CA VAL A 571 -9.91 20.07 -14.10
C VAL A 571 -8.41 19.78 -14.03
N ILE A 572 -8.01 18.68 -13.37
CA ILE A 572 -6.60 18.31 -13.25
C ILE A 572 -6.00 17.99 -14.63
N LEU A 573 -6.75 17.31 -15.50
CA LEU A 573 -6.35 17.09 -16.88
C LEU A 573 -6.09 18.41 -17.63
N GLU A 574 -7.04 19.34 -17.62
CA GLU A 574 -6.90 20.64 -18.31
C GLU A 574 -5.70 21.45 -17.77
N LEU A 575 -5.44 21.38 -16.46
CA LEU A 575 -4.27 22.02 -15.84
C LEU A 575 -2.96 21.35 -16.26
N ALA A 576 -2.93 20.02 -16.29
CA ALA A 576 -1.74 19.27 -16.67
C ALA A 576 -1.37 19.48 -18.15
N GLU A 577 -2.35 19.48 -19.06
CA GLU A 577 -2.13 19.73 -20.49
C GLU A 577 -1.52 21.11 -20.73
N LYS A 578 -1.96 22.14 -19.98
CA LYS A 578 -1.40 23.50 -20.06
C LYS A 578 0.04 23.59 -19.55
N LEU A 579 0.48 22.65 -18.73
CA LEU A 579 1.87 22.55 -18.27
C LEU A 579 2.76 21.76 -19.24
N GLY A 580 2.19 21.09 -20.24
CA GLY A 580 2.92 20.29 -21.24
C GLY A 580 2.79 18.78 -21.05
N PHE A 581 1.95 18.29 -20.14
CA PHE A 581 1.61 16.88 -20.11
C PHE A 581 0.71 16.51 -21.29
N VAL A 582 0.82 15.27 -21.76
CA VAL A 582 -0.10 14.69 -22.75
C VAL A 582 -0.86 13.53 -22.13
N LEU A 583 -2.17 13.45 -22.40
CA LEU A 583 -3.01 12.35 -21.95
C LEU A 583 -2.61 11.05 -22.66
N ASP A 584 -2.20 10.05 -21.89
CA ASP A 584 -1.92 8.70 -22.37
C ASP A 584 -3.16 7.81 -22.21
N LYS A 585 -3.81 7.83 -21.03
CA LYS A 585 -5.07 7.12 -20.77
C LYS A 585 -5.95 7.86 -19.77
N PHE A 586 -7.26 7.75 -19.97
CA PHE A 586 -8.30 8.20 -19.03
C PHE A 586 -9.15 7.00 -18.67
N ILE A 587 -9.04 6.54 -17.42
CA ILE A 587 -9.63 5.27 -16.98
C ILE A 587 -10.65 5.56 -15.89
N GLY A 588 -11.94 5.33 -16.16
CA GLY A 588 -13.03 5.60 -15.22
C GLY A 588 -13.48 4.35 -14.45
N ARG A 589 -13.68 4.49 -13.13
CA ARG A 589 -14.10 3.43 -12.21
C ARG A 589 -15.31 3.86 -11.39
N GLU A 590 -16.31 2.98 -11.25
CA GLU A 590 -17.42 3.17 -10.32
C GLU A 590 -17.12 2.54 -8.95
N LEU A 591 -17.50 3.23 -7.86
CA LEU A 591 -17.28 2.73 -6.50
C LEU A 591 -18.59 2.11 -5.95
N HIS A 592 -18.60 0.79 -5.73
CA HIS A 592 -19.78 0.02 -5.28
C HIS A 592 -20.17 0.18 -3.78
N LYS A 593 -19.72 1.24 -3.10
CA LYS A 593 -20.14 1.55 -1.71
C LYS A 593 -20.60 3.00 -1.61
N SER A 594 -21.82 3.29 -2.08
CA SER A 594 -22.40 4.62 -1.94
C SER A 594 -23.58 4.60 -0.95
N SER A 595 -23.29 4.93 0.31
CA SER A 595 -24.24 5.72 1.08
C SER A 595 -24.29 7.14 0.51
N GLU A 596 -25.43 7.81 0.67
CA GLU A 596 -25.70 9.14 0.12
C GLU A 596 -24.63 10.16 0.52
N GLY A 597 -23.98 10.79 -0.47
CA GLY A 597 -22.96 11.84 -0.27
C GLY A 597 -21.49 11.44 -0.48
N ASN A 598 -21.19 10.15 -0.72
CA ASN A 598 -19.83 9.67 -1.02
C ASN A 598 -19.50 9.68 -2.53
N ILE A 599 -18.19 9.70 -2.84
CA ILE A 599 -17.63 9.71 -4.21
C ILE A 599 -18.13 8.48 -4.96
N ARG A 600 -18.81 8.71 -6.09
CA ARG A 600 -19.44 7.67 -6.90
C ARG A 600 -18.54 7.14 -8.01
N LYS A 601 -17.63 7.98 -8.50
CA LYS A 601 -16.68 7.69 -9.56
C LYS A 601 -15.29 8.14 -9.16
N GLU A 602 -14.33 7.26 -9.39
CA GLU A 602 -12.90 7.50 -9.29
C GLU A 602 -12.30 7.34 -10.69
N THR A 603 -11.38 8.20 -11.05
CA THR A 603 -10.72 8.21 -12.35
C THR A 603 -9.22 8.03 -12.13
N ILE A 604 -8.57 7.26 -13.00
CA ILE A 604 -7.12 7.18 -13.11
C ILE A 604 -6.71 7.95 -14.36
N LEU A 605 -6.04 9.08 -14.17
CA LEU A 605 -5.47 9.89 -15.23
C LEU A 605 -4.03 9.46 -15.45
N ILE A 606 -3.73 8.90 -16.61
CA ILE A 606 -2.36 8.57 -16.99
C ILE A 606 -1.87 9.61 -17.97
N LEU A 607 -0.83 10.34 -17.57
CA LEU A 607 -0.24 11.44 -18.31
C LEU A 607 1.21 11.13 -18.63
N LYS A 608 1.73 11.71 -19.70
CA LYS A 608 3.13 11.60 -20.12
C LYS A 608 3.77 12.98 -20.18
N LYS A 609 5.00 13.11 -19.67
CA LYS A 609 5.83 14.29 -19.88
C LYS A 609 6.48 14.19 -21.26
N GLU A 610 6.22 15.15 -22.14
CA GLU A 610 6.82 15.18 -23.48
C GLU A 610 8.17 15.87 -23.58
#